data_AF-A0A6B3HAA7-F1
#
_entry.id   AF-A0A6B3HAA7-F1
#
_cell.length_a   1.000
_cell.length_b   1.000
_cell.length_c   1.000
_cell.angle_alpha   90.00
_cell.angle_beta   90.00
_cell.angle_gamma   90.00
#
_symmetry.space_group_name_H-M   'P 1'
#
loop_
_entity.id
_entity.type
_entity.pdbx_description
1 polymer ?
#
loop_
_entity_poly.entity_id
_entity_poly.type
_entity_poly.pdbx_seq_one_letter_code
_entity_poly.pdbx_strand_id
1 'polypeptide(L)'
;MLRTPTGGAGDGTATADARWVSIGTVLTRLREEFPEVTISKIRFLEAEGLIEPQRTPSGYRKFAPGDVERLAQVLRMQRDHYLPLKVIREHLDALARGEQPVLPSPGGQRDLGDGVWDSGPGAATAARIGRAELLAAAQVDEEQLEEWESYGLIVVAPEGGYDAEMV
;
A
#
# COMPACT_ATOMS: atom_id res chain seq x y z
N MET A 1 -1.57 37.33 -42.51
CA MET A 1 -0.55 36.36 -42.05
C MET A 1 0.45 37.12 -41.19
N LEU A 2 0.37 36.98 -39.87
CA LEU A 2 1.30 37.66 -38.95
C LEU A 2 2.23 36.60 -38.36
N ARG A 3 3.52 36.72 -38.68
CA ARG A 3 4.60 36.00 -38.00
C ARG A 3 5.15 36.91 -36.90
N THR A 4 5.21 36.41 -35.68
CA THR A 4 5.99 36.99 -34.60
C THR A 4 7.12 36.01 -34.28
N PRO A 5 8.40 36.38 -34.48
CA PRO A 5 9.52 35.71 -33.82
C PRO A 5 9.86 36.45 -32.51
N THR A 6 10.83 35.93 -31.75
CA THR A 6 11.40 36.44 -30.47
C THR A 6 10.74 35.80 -29.26
N GLY A 7 11.41 35.13 -28.31
CA GLY A 7 12.80 34.86 -27.97
C GLY A 7 12.75 34.01 -26.67
N GLY A 8 13.78 33.31 -26.21
CA GLY A 8 15.18 33.43 -26.60
C GLY A 8 16.07 32.31 -26.08
N ALA A 9 17.37 32.59 -26.24
CA ALA A 9 18.56 31.91 -25.76
C ALA A 9 18.50 31.56 -24.26
N GLY A 10 19.31 30.65 -23.72
CA GLY A 10 20.51 30.00 -24.19
C GLY A 10 21.04 29.14 -23.04
N ASP A 11 22.05 28.34 -23.34
CA ASP A 11 22.55 27.21 -22.55
C ASP A 11 23.03 27.56 -21.13
N GLY A 12 22.76 26.64 -20.19
CA GLY A 12 23.31 26.65 -18.83
C GLY A 12 23.70 25.24 -18.40
N THR A 13 24.99 24.91 -18.52
CA THR A 13 25.72 23.84 -17.80
C THR A 13 25.01 22.49 -17.62
N ALA A 14 25.11 21.64 -18.65
CA ALA A 14 24.83 20.22 -18.54
C ALA A 14 25.89 19.53 -17.66
N THR A 15 25.53 19.19 -16.42
CA THR A 15 25.99 18.02 -15.63
C THR A 15 25.38 18.08 -14.23
N ALA A 16 24.05 17.82 -14.11
CA ALA A 16 23.37 17.34 -12.87
C ALA A 16 21.83 17.25 -13.02
N ASP A 17 21.22 17.85 -14.05
CA ASP A 17 19.77 17.81 -14.27
C ASP A 17 19.32 16.52 -14.98
N ALA A 18 19.36 15.40 -14.27
CA ALA A 18 18.42 14.31 -14.55
C ALA A 18 17.01 14.84 -14.21
N ARG A 19 16.43 15.51 -15.21
CA ARG A 19 15.41 16.56 -15.13
C ARG A 19 14.28 16.25 -14.16
N TRP A 20 14.17 17.05 -13.10
CA TRP A 20 13.03 16.98 -12.21
C TRP A 20 11.72 17.22 -12.96
N VAL A 21 10.71 16.42 -12.68
CA VAL A 21 9.45 16.43 -13.41
C VAL A 21 8.28 16.92 -12.56
N SER A 22 7.23 17.41 -13.23
CA SER A 22 5.99 17.83 -12.58
C SER A 22 5.12 16.63 -12.20
N ILE A 23 4.19 16.79 -11.26
CA ILE A 23 3.24 15.71 -10.89
C ILE A 23 2.41 15.21 -12.08
N GLY A 24 2.10 16.09 -13.05
CA GLY A 24 1.39 15.69 -14.26
C GLY A 24 2.23 14.79 -15.16
N THR A 25 3.52 15.10 -15.29
CA THR A 25 4.47 14.25 -16.02
C THR A 25 4.68 12.92 -15.31
N VAL A 26 4.76 12.92 -13.97
CA VAL A 26 4.81 11.67 -13.17
C VAL A 26 3.57 10.83 -13.42
N LEU A 27 2.38 11.42 -13.35
CA LEU A 27 1.12 10.74 -13.62
C LEU A 27 1.13 10.06 -15.00
N THR A 28 1.52 10.79 -16.05
CA THR A 28 1.58 10.23 -17.41
C THR A 28 2.47 8.99 -17.48
N ARG A 29 3.66 9.05 -16.87
CA ARG A 29 4.59 7.90 -16.84
C ARG A 29 4.04 6.73 -16.06
N LEU A 30 3.51 6.96 -14.86
CA LEU A 30 2.97 5.88 -14.03
C LEU A 30 1.74 5.22 -14.67
N ARG A 31 0.93 5.96 -15.44
CA ARG A 31 -0.26 5.42 -16.11
C ARG A 31 0.05 4.42 -17.22
N GLU A 32 1.29 4.34 -17.69
CA GLU A 32 1.72 3.30 -18.64
C GLU A 32 1.61 1.89 -18.02
N GLU A 33 1.91 1.76 -16.72
CA GLU A 33 1.80 0.48 -15.97
C GLU A 33 0.57 0.43 -15.04
N PHE A 34 0.12 1.58 -14.53
CA PHE A 34 -0.97 1.70 -13.56
C PHE A 34 -2.09 2.62 -14.08
N PRO A 35 -2.97 2.15 -14.98
CA PRO A 35 -3.96 3.01 -15.64
C PRO A 35 -4.89 3.78 -14.69
N GLU A 36 -5.14 3.22 -13.51
CA GLU A 36 -6.03 3.72 -12.47
C GLU A 36 -5.38 4.72 -11.51
N VAL A 37 -4.05 4.94 -11.61
CA VAL A 37 -3.36 5.88 -10.73
C VAL A 37 -3.84 7.31 -10.99
N THR A 38 -4.03 8.07 -9.91
CA THR A 38 -4.49 9.45 -9.96
C THR A 38 -3.51 10.40 -9.27
N ILE A 39 -3.65 11.71 -9.54
CA ILE A 39 -2.90 12.74 -8.82
C ILE A 39 -3.15 12.64 -7.31
N SER A 40 -4.40 12.37 -6.90
CA SER A 40 -4.77 12.19 -5.50
C SER A 40 -4.03 11.03 -4.86
N LYS A 41 -3.89 9.89 -5.57
CA LYS A 41 -3.10 8.75 -5.08
C LYS A 41 -1.62 9.12 -4.92
N ILE A 42 -1.00 9.82 -5.87
CA ILE A 42 0.40 10.25 -5.77
C ILE A 42 0.60 11.18 -4.56
N ARG A 43 -0.28 12.16 -4.38
CA ARG A 43 -0.23 13.07 -3.22
C ARG A 43 -0.46 12.35 -1.89
N PHE A 44 -1.32 11.35 -1.88
CA PHE A 44 -1.56 10.52 -0.71
C PHE A 44 -0.29 9.73 -0.34
N LEU A 45 0.38 9.10 -1.31
CA LEU A 45 1.65 8.38 -1.07
C LEU A 45 2.76 9.31 -0.57
N GLU A 46 2.81 10.54 -1.06
CA GLU A 46 3.70 11.58 -0.53
C GLU A 46 3.32 11.99 0.90
N ALA A 47 2.04 12.20 1.20
CA ALA A 47 1.58 12.59 2.54
C ALA A 47 1.84 11.47 3.56
N GLU A 48 1.72 10.24 3.13
CA GLU A 48 2.14 9.07 3.89
C GLU A 48 3.67 9.00 3.98
N GLY A 49 4.47 9.76 3.24
CA GLY A 49 5.93 9.80 3.35
C GLY A 49 6.66 8.68 2.61
N LEU A 50 6.03 8.07 1.61
CA LEU A 50 6.70 7.06 0.77
C LEU A 50 7.68 7.72 -0.21
N ILE A 51 7.54 9.03 -0.44
CA ILE A 51 8.44 9.86 -1.25
C ILE A 51 8.48 11.27 -0.67
N GLU A 52 9.55 12.02 -0.97
CA GLU A 52 9.75 13.39 -0.49
C GLU A 52 10.16 14.32 -1.65
N PRO A 53 9.22 14.67 -2.55
CA PRO A 53 9.51 15.51 -3.70
C PRO A 53 9.85 16.94 -3.25
N GLN A 54 10.82 17.55 -3.94
CA GLN A 54 11.22 18.92 -3.65
C GLN A 54 10.11 19.93 -3.96
N ARG A 55 10.14 21.06 -3.24
CA ARG A 55 9.26 22.21 -3.48
C ARG A 55 10.03 23.30 -4.19
N THR A 56 9.47 23.88 -5.24
CA THR A 56 9.99 25.11 -5.83
C THR A 56 9.80 26.29 -4.87
N PRO A 57 10.51 27.43 -5.05
CA PRO A 57 10.25 28.64 -4.28
C PRO A 57 8.79 29.13 -4.38
N SER A 58 8.12 28.80 -5.49
CA SER A 58 6.69 29.06 -5.74
C SER A 58 5.74 28.00 -5.18
N GLY A 59 6.25 26.95 -4.51
CA GLY A 59 5.45 25.94 -3.82
C GLY A 59 5.01 24.72 -4.65
N TYR A 60 5.44 24.62 -5.92
CA TYR A 60 5.12 23.47 -6.77
C TYR A 60 6.02 22.27 -6.45
N ARG A 61 5.47 21.06 -6.64
CA ARG A 61 6.22 19.79 -6.51
C ARG A 61 7.14 19.54 -7.70
N LYS A 62 8.36 19.12 -7.41
CA LYS A 62 9.35 18.64 -8.37
C LYS A 62 9.84 17.27 -7.91
N PHE A 63 9.60 16.28 -8.76
CA PHE A 63 9.95 14.89 -8.49
C PHE A 63 11.27 14.58 -9.18
N ALA A 64 12.23 14.03 -8.43
CA ALA A 64 13.43 13.46 -8.98
C ALA A 64 13.10 12.13 -9.71
N PRO A 65 13.97 11.65 -10.62
CA PRO A 65 13.80 10.34 -11.25
C PRO A 65 13.59 9.21 -10.22
N GLY A 66 14.34 9.24 -9.11
CA GLY A 66 14.21 8.26 -8.03
C GLY A 66 12.84 8.25 -7.35
N ASP A 67 12.14 9.40 -7.26
CA ASP A 67 10.78 9.45 -6.72
C ASP A 67 9.80 8.69 -7.62
N VAL A 68 9.98 8.80 -8.94
CA VAL A 68 9.12 8.13 -9.93
C VAL A 68 9.33 6.61 -9.87
N GLU A 69 10.58 6.17 -9.77
CA GLU A 69 10.92 4.75 -9.61
C GLU A 69 10.38 4.19 -8.30
N ARG A 70 10.54 4.93 -7.20
CA ARG A 70 10.00 4.55 -5.88
C ARG A 70 8.47 4.48 -5.89
N LEU A 71 7.78 5.43 -6.52
CA LEU A 71 6.32 5.37 -6.70
C LEU A 71 5.88 4.13 -7.49
N ALA A 72 6.56 3.81 -8.59
CA ALA A 72 6.25 2.61 -9.36
C ALA A 72 6.45 1.33 -8.52
N GLN A 73 7.53 1.27 -7.74
CA GLN A 73 7.80 0.15 -6.84
C GLN A 73 6.72 -0.01 -5.76
N VAL A 74 6.32 1.08 -5.11
CA VAL A 74 5.20 1.09 -4.15
C VAL A 74 3.93 0.56 -4.79
N LEU A 75 3.58 1.06 -5.98
CA LEU A 75 2.35 0.64 -6.68
C LEU A 75 2.39 -0.84 -7.09
N ARG A 76 3.53 -1.38 -7.51
CA ARG A 76 3.71 -2.83 -7.73
C ARG A 76 3.49 -3.62 -6.45
N MET A 77 4.11 -3.22 -5.34
CA MET A 77 3.94 -3.90 -4.05
C MET A 77 2.47 -3.90 -3.60
N GLN A 78 1.73 -2.81 -3.82
CA GLN A 78 0.30 -2.78 -3.53
C GLN A 78 -0.53 -3.66 -4.48
N ARG A 79 -0.23 -3.64 -5.78
CA ARG A 79 -0.98 -4.39 -6.80
C ARG A 79 -0.75 -5.90 -6.69
N ASP A 80 0.51 -6.30 -6.53
CA ASP A 80 0.94 -7.69 -6.68
C ASP A 80 0.98 -8.43 -5.33
N HIS A 81 1.18 -7.69 -4.22
CA HIS A 81 1.34 -8.26 -2.88
C HIS A 81 0.34 -7.71 -1.85
N TYR A 82 -0.49 -6.73 -2.20
CA TYR A 82 -1.52 -6.16 -1.32
C TYR A 82 -0.99 -5.67 0.04
N LEU A 83 0.25 -5.15 0.06
CA LEU A 83 0.93 -4.78 1.30
C LEU A 83 0.43 -3.44 1.88
N PRO A 84 0.31 -3.33 3.23
CA PRO A 84 0.09 -2.05 3.90
C PRO A 84 1.23 -1.06 3.64
N LEU A 85 0.92 0.23 3.57
CA LEU A 85 1.92 1.27 3.26
C LEU A 85 3.08 1.34 4.26
N LYS A 86 2.81 1.02 5.53
CA LYS A 86 3.84 1.04 6.57
C LYS A 86 4.89 -0.04 6.35
N VAL A 87 4.44 -1.26 6.04
CA VAL A 87 5.30 -2.39 5.65
C VAL A 87 6.11 -2.08 4.38
N ILE A 88 5.47 -1.47 3.38
CA ILE A 88 6.15 -1.04 2.15
C ILE A 88 7.27 -0.04 2.48
N ARG A 89 7.01 0.93 3.35
CA ARG A 89 8.03 1.92 3.74
C ARG A 89 9.24 1.25 4.39
N GLU A 90 9.02 0.39 5.38
CA GLU A 90 10.12 -0.33 6.05
C GLU A 90 10.96 -1.14 5.07
N HIS A 91 10.30 -1.86 4.15
CA HIS A 91 10.97 -2.62 3.11
C HIS A 91 11.84 -1.71 2.22
N LEU A 92 11.30 -0.56 1.79
CA LEU A 92 12.04 0.38 0.97
C LEU A 92 13.20 1.06 1.73
N ASP A 93 13.04 1.28 3.03
CA ASP A 93 14.07 1.87 3.88
C ASP A 93 15.19 0.87 4.16
N ALA A 94 14.87 -0.42 4.32
CA ALA A 94 15.83 -1.50 4.38
C ALA A 94 16.66 -1.61 3.08
N LEU A 95 16.01 -1.56 1.92
CA LEU A 95 16.71 -1.50 0.63
C LEU A 95 17.65 -0.29 0.54
N ALA A 96 17.22 0.89 1.02
CA ALA A 96 18.05 2.09 1.03
C ALA A 96 19.29 1.97 1.95
N ARG A 97 19.21 1.16 3.00
CA ARG A 97 20.36 0.81 3.87
C ARG A 97 21.29 -0.25 3.27
N GLY A 98 20.97 -0.77 2.07
CA GLY A 98 21.73 -1.83 1.41
C GLY A 98 21.39 -3.24 1.92
N GLU A 99 20.32 -3.38 2.70
CA GLU A 99 19.80 -4.68 3.09
C GLU A 99 19.07 -5.33 1.89
N GLN A 100 18.93 -6.65 1.91
CA GLN A 100 18.11 -7.38 0.93
C GLN A 100 16.88 -7.98 1.63
N PRO A 101 15.91 -7.13 2.04
CA PRO A 101 14.69 -7.62 2.67
C PRO A 101 13.89 -8.46 1.67
N VAL A 102 13.40 -9.61 2.12
CA VAL A 102 12.44 -10.41 1.35
C VAL A 102 11.08 -9.71 1.45
N LEU A 103 10.35 -9.59 0.34
CA LEU A 103 8.98 -9.08 0.38
C LEU A 103 8.11 -10.04 1.21
N PRO A 104 7.38 -9.54 2.22
CA PRO A 104 6.48 -10.40 2.97
C PRO A 104 5.40 -10.93 2.02
N SER A 105 5.27 -12.25 1.94
CA SER A 105 4.15 -12.86 1.24
C SER A 105 2.87 -12.65 2.05
N PRO A 106 1.69 -12.52 1.41
CA PRO A 106 0.41 -12.40 2.10
C PRO A 106 0.10 -13.51 3.12
N GLY A 107 0.85 -14.62 3.14
CA GLY A 107 0.75 -15.71 4.13
C GLY A 107 2.00 -15.91 4.99
N GLY A 108 2.96 -14.99 4.97
CA GLY A 108 4.27 -15.11 5.63
C GLY A 108 4.46 -14.09 6.73
N GLN A 109 3.67 -14.17 7.80
CA GLN A 109 4.00 -13.48 9.04
C GLN A 109 5.06 -14.30 9.77
N ARG A 110 6.29 -13.79 9.84
CA ARG A 110 7.17 -13.92 11.01
C ARG A 110 8.40 -13.02 10.89
N ASP A 111 8.62 -12.33 12.00
CA ASP A 111 9.77 -11.53 12.42
C ASP A 111 10.14 -10.29 11.61
N LEU A 112 9.60 -9.14 12.05
CA LEU A 112 10.43 -7.99 12.38
C LEU A 112 9.90 -7.29 13.65
N GLY A 113 10.59 -7.52 14.76
CA GLY A 113 10.96 -6.51 15.77
C GLY A 113 9.88 -5.65 16.42
N ASP A 114 9.45 -6.09 17.60
CA ASP A 114 9.04 -5.31 18.78
C ASP A 114 8.52 -3.88 18.53
N GLY A 115 7.21 -3.81 18.31
CA GLY A 115 6.43 -2.62 18.45
C GLY A 115 4.98 -3.05 18.52
N VAL A 116 4.29 -2.70 19.59
CA VAL A 116 2.84 -2.83 19.68
C VAL A 116 2.24 -1.90 18.64
N TRP A 117 1.83 -2.47 17.52
CA TRP A 117 1.05 -1.76 16.53
C TRP A 117 -0.36 -2.18 16.84
N ASP A 118 -1.10 -1.22 17.38
CA ASP A 118 -2.52 -1.32 17.66
C ASP A 118 -3.20 -1.98 16.46
N SER A 119 -3.43 -3.28 16.61
CA SER A 119 -3.97 -4.12 15.57
C SER A 119 -5.45 -3.83 15.60
N GLY A 120 -5.90 -2.87 14.79
CA GLY A 120 -7.28 -2.89 14.33
C GLY A 120 -7.57 -4.29 13.77
N PRO A 121 -8.67 -4.94 14.15
CA PRO A 121 -8.86 -6.36 13.90
C PRO A 121 -9.16 -6.56 12.41
N GLY A 122 -8.13 -6.87 11.63
CA GLY A 122 -8.26 -7.06 10.19
C GLY A 122 -7.20 -7.97 9.58
N ALA A 123 -6.40 -8.66 10.40
CA ALA A 123 -5.45 -9.66 9.92
C ALA A 123 -5.06 -10.64 11.05
N ALA A 124 -6.05 -11.25 11.69
CA ALA A 124 -5.91 -12.65 12.03
C ALA A 124 -6.52 -13.38 10.84
N THR A 125 -5.83 -14.37 10.25
CA THR A 125 -6.55 -15.51 9.66
C THR A 125 -7.70 -15.80 10.61
N ALA A 126 -8.95 -15.63 10.14
CA ALA A 126 -10.15 -15.60 10.96
C ALA A 126 -9.91 -16.37 12.25
N ALA A 127 -9.74 -15.64 13.36
CA ALA A 127 -9.40 -16.25 14.63
C ALA A 127 -10.43 -17.37 14.82
N ARG A 128 -10.01 -18.64 14.73
CA ARG A 128 -10.95 -19.74 14.78
C ARG A 128 -11.56 -19.71 16.16
N ILE A 129 -12.76 -19.19 16.25
CA ILE A 129 -13.45 -19.06 17.52
C ILE A 129 -13.89 -20.48 17.90
N GLY A 130 -13.50 -20.92 19.11
CA GLY A 130 -13.96 -22.20 19.64
C GLY A 130 -15.46 -22.14 19.97
N ARG A 131 -16.16 -23.28 19.99
CA ARG A 131 -17.62 -23.33 20.27
C ARG A 131 -18.04 -22.52 21.50
N ALA A 132 -17.33 -22.69 22.62
CA ALA A 132 -17.60 -21.97 23.86
C ALA A 132 -17.40 -20.45 23.74
N GLU A 133 -16.42 -20.03 22.95
CA GLU A 133 -16.12 -18.62 22.72
C GLU A 133 -17.14 -17.99 21.76
N LEU A 134 -17.66 -18.75 20.79
CA LEU A 134 -18.69 -18.30 19.87
C LEU A 134 -20.03 -18.07 20.59
N LEU A 135 -20.42 -18.99 21.46
CA LEU A 135 -21.62 -18.86 22.31
C LEU A 135 -21.52 -17.60 23.20
N ALA A 136 -20.35 -17.38 23.80
CA ALA A 136 -20.11 -16.21 24.65
C ALA A 136 -20.12 -14.89 23.86
N ALA A 137 -19.50 -14.87 22.67
CA ALA A 137 -19.40 -13.67 21.85
C ALA A 137 -20.75 -13.29 21.19
N ALA A 138 -21.48 -14.28 20.69
CA ALA A 138 -22.78 -14.07 20.06
C ALA A 138 -23.94 -13.96 21.07
N GLN A 139 -23.69 -14.22 22.35
CA GLN A 139 -24.69 -14.28 23.43
C GLN A 139 -25.86 -15.22 23.08
N VAL A 140 -25.53 -16.38 22.53
CA VAL A 140 -26.49 -17.40 22.13
C VAL A 140 -26.22 -18.70 22.86
N ASP A 141 -27.27 -19.49 23.04
CA ASP A 141 -27.21 -20.80 23.67
C ASP A 141 -26.93 -21.91 22.64
N GLU A 142 -26.59 -23.10 23.13
CA GLU A 142 -26.18 -24.24 22.28
C GLU A 142 -27.24 -24.65 21.25
N GLU A 143 -28.53 -24.60 21.63
CA GLU A 143 -29.65 -24.91 20.75
C GLU A 143 -29.73 -23.94 19.56
N GLN A 144 -29.46 -22.66 19.80
CA GLN A 144 -29.49 -21.63 18.77
C GLN A 144 -28.31 -21.76 17.80
N LEU A 145 -27.16 -22.21 18.31
CA LEU A 145 -25.98 -22.48 17.50
C LEU A 145 -26.19 -23.70 16.58
N GLU A 146 -26.85 -24.75 17.08
CA GLU A 146 -27.21 -25.93 16.28
C GLU A 146 -28.22 -25.58 15.17
N GLU A 147 -29.16 -24.68 15.41
CA GLU A 147 -30.04 -24.15 14.37
C GLU A 147 -29.25 -23.44 13.26
N TRP A 148 -28.26 -22.62 13.62
CA TRP A 148 -27.43 -21.91 12.64
C TRP A 148 -26.56 -22.85 11.80
N GLU A 149 -26.05 -23.92 12.40
CA GLU A 149 -25.36 -25.00 11.69
C GLU A 149 -26.33 -25.75 10.75
N SER A 150 -27.55 -26.06 11.22
CA SER A 150 -28.56 -26.74 10.41
C SER A 150 -29.04 -25.90 9.22
N TYR A 151 -29.06 -24.57 9.36
CA TYR A 151 -29.36 -23.65 8.28
C TYR A 151 -28.16 -23.34 7.39
N GLY A 152 -26.96 -23.82 7.74
CA GLY A 152 -25.73 -23.59 6.99
C GLY A 152 -25.23 -22.15 7.06
N LEU A 153 -25.69 -21.36 8.04
CA LEU A 153 -25.22 -20.00 8.27
C LEU A 153 -23.81 -19.96 8.85
N ILE A 154 -23.41 -21.06 9.50
CA ILE A 154 -22.07 -21.28 10.04
C ILE A 154 -21.67 -22.73 9.80
N VAL A 155 -20.36 -22.98 9.64
CA VAL A 155 -19.82 -24.32 9.37
C VAL A 155 -18.68 -24.61 10.32
N VAL A 156 -18.73 -25.76 10.97
CA VAL A 156 -17.62 -26.28 11.78
C VAL A 156 -16.52 -26.75 10.84
N ALA A 157 -15.34 -26.13 10.95
CA ALA A 157 -14.16 -26.60 10.24
C ALA A 157 -13.79 -28.01 10.71
N PRO A 158 -13.20 -28.86 9.84
CA PRO A 158 -12.89 -30.27 10.14
C PRO A 158 -11.94 -30.48 11.35
N GLU A 159 -11.38 -29.41 11.89
CA GLU A 159 -10.46 -29.40 13.04
C GLU A 159 -11.10 -28.82 14.31
N GLY A 160 -12.41 -28.55 14.32
CA GLY A 160 -13.19 -28.24 15.52
C GLY A 160 -13.35 -26.75 15.90
N GLY A 161 -13.41 -25.84 14.92
CA GLY A 161 -13.62 -24.39 15.17
C GLY A 161 -14.46 -23.71 14.09
N TYR A 162 -14.94 -22.50 14.36
CA TYR A 162 -15.75 -21.71 13.44
C TYR A 162 -14.92 -20.62 12.76
N ASP A 163 -15.08 -20.48 11.44
CA ASP A 163 -14.42 -19.45 10.64
C ASP A 163 -15.36 -18.24 10.48
N ALA A 164 -14.82 -17.03 10.63
CA ALA A 164 -15.56 -15.78 10.55
C ALA A 164 -15.73 -15.24 9.11
N GLU A 165 -15.10 -15.87 8.11
CA GLU A 165 -15.11 -15.40 6.72
C GLU A 165 -15.93 -16.26 5.73
N MET A 166 -16.87 -17.08 6.21
CA MET A 166 -17.70 -17.92 5.32
C MET A 166 -19.14 -17.43 5.22
N VAL A 167 -19.37 -16.48 4.28
CA VAL A 167 -20.62 -16.34 3.51
C VAL A 167 -20.28 -16.03 2.05
#